data_AF-A0A6A5G111-F1
#
_entry.id   AF-A0A6A5G111-F1
#
_cell.length_a   1.000
_cell.length_b   1.000
_cell.length_c   1.000
_cell.angle_alpha   90.00
_cell.angle_beta   90.00
_cell.angle_gamma   90.00
#
_symmetry.space_group_name_H-M   'P 1'
#
loop_
_entity.id
_entity.type
_entity.pdbx_description
1 polymer ?
#
loop_
_entity_poly.entity_id
_entity_poly.type
_entity_poly.pdbx_seq_one_letter_code
_entity_poly.pdbx_strand_id
1 'polypeptide(L)'
;MAFVQYGVALLIALNRMTIIIKMNFFAEKWLKYGRVLMILVVFVPSIATFPFFFNEVYFKYIESGDRYQLTSDYNISSLFTIVFLVLCIVTVLASVFNAMTLIMIKRLVLLPKNLDYQYFLVSVCSTVVLIIGTGITFSMRIAEKNSYLYNVTNALLPFVTDLLSLHQPFVLMIFSPRIREVVLGMVCRIVCCDCCKDPPTKTVANNTSGIT
;
A
#
# COMPACT_ATOMS: atom_id res chain seq x y z
N MET A 1 -1.07 -8.47 8.22
CA MET A 1 -1.09 -7.88 6.87
C MET A 1 -1.60 -6.45 6.85
N ALA A 2 -2.81 -6.17 7.35
CA ALA A 2 -3.38 -4.81 7.34
C ALA A 2 -2.47 -3.73 7.95
N PHE A 3 -1.79 -4.01 9.08
CA PHE A 3 -0.89 -3.05 9.73
C PHE A 3 0.20 -2.50 8.79
N VAL A 4 0.87 -3.38 8.05
CA VAL A 4 1.94 -3.01 7.11
C VAL A 4 1.36 -2.18 5.98
N GLN A 5 0.21 -2.57 5.43
CA GLN A 5 -0.44 -1.87 4.32
C GLN A 5 -0.89 -0.45 4.71
N TYR A 6 -1.40 -0.29 5.92
CA TYR A 6 -1.75 1.01 6.49
C TYR A 6 -0.51 1.89 6.64
N GLY A 7 0.58 1.35 7.21
CA GLY A 7 1.84 2.07 7.34
C GLY A 7 2.45 2.48 6.00
N VAL A 8 2.42 1.59 5.01
CA VAL A 8 2.89 1.88 3.64
C VAL A 8 2.04 2.98 3.00
N ALA A 9 0.71 2.90 3.08
CA ALA A 9 -0.18 3.90 2.52
C ALA A 9 0.02 5.28 3.19
N LEU A 10 0.27 5.32 4.50
CA LEU A 10 0.62 6.55 5.23
C LEU A 10 1.94 7.14 4.76
N LEU A 11 2.98 6.32 4.60
CA LEU A 11 4.28 6.76 4.09
C LEU A 11 4.16 7.31 2.67
N ILE A 12 3.35 6.68 1.80
CA ILE A 12 3.08 7.18 0.46
C ILE A 12 2.40 8.55 0.53
N ALA A 13 1.36 8.72 1.36
CA ALA A 13 0.67 10.00 1.53
C ALA A 13 1.61 11.10 2.05
N LEU A 14 2.46 10.78 3.04
CA LEU A 14 3.47 11.70 3.58
C LEU A 14 4.52 12.08 2.53
N ASN A 15 5.03 11.10 1.77
CA ASN A 15 5.99 11.33 0.69
C ASN A 15 5.42 12.27 -0.37
N ARG A 16 4.15 12.09 -0.75
CA ARG A 16 3.50 12.99 -1.72
C ARG A 16 3.35 14.39 -1.18
N MET A 17 2.84 14.56 0.04
CA MET A 17 2.71 15.89 0.63
C MET A 17 4.06 16.61 0.68
N THR A 18 5.10 15.96 1.20
CA THR A 18 6.42 16.57 1.38
C THR A 18 7.11 16.93 0.05
N ILE A 19 6.98 16.09 -0.98
CA ILE A 19 7.48 16.40 -2.32
C ILE A 19 6.77 17.62 -2.92
N ILE A 20 5.44 17.71 -2.78
CA ILE A 20 4.69 18.89 -3.28
C ILE A 20 5.04 20.16 -2.49
N ILE A 21 5.35 20.05 -1.19
CA ILE A 21 5.82 21.18 -0.39
C ILE A 21 7.17 21.70 -0.89
N LYS A 22 8.18 20.82 -0.96
CA LYS A 22 9.54 21.19 -1.38
C LYS A 22 10.26 20.00 -2.02
N MET A 23 10.06 19.84 -3.33
CA MET A 23 10.66 18.73 -4.11
C MET A 23 12.17 18.62 -3.93
N ASN A 24 12.92 19.72 -4.11
CA ASN A 24 14.39 19.71 -4.10
C ASN A 24 14.98 19.23 -2.77
N PHE A 25 14.33 19.56 -1.65
CA PHE A 25 14.83 19.17 -0.32
C PHE A 25 14.39 17.75 0.05
N PHE A 26 13.11 17.42 -0.17
CA PHE A 26 12.54 16.18 0.30
C PHE A 26 12.90 14.99 -0.60
N ALA A 27 13.10 15.18 -1.90
CA ALA A 27 13.46 14.09 -2.81
C ALA A 27 14.75 13.36 -2.37
N GLU A 28 15.79 14.11 -2.02
CA GLU A 28 17.05 13.55 -1.53
C GLU A 28 16.87 12.81 -0.20
N LYS A 29 16.08 13.38 0.71
CA LYS A 29 15.79 12.77 2.01
C LYS A 29 15.01 11.46 1.87
N TRP A 30 14.02 11.42 0.98
CA TRP A 30 13.25 10.21 0.72
C TRP A 30 14.08 9.11 0.07
N LEU A 31 14.99 9.44 -0.82
CA LEU A 31 15.91 8.46 -1.41
C LEU A 31 16.86 7.86 -0.37
N LYS A 32 17.37 8.68 0.57
CA LYS A 32 18.30 8.24 1.61
C LYS A 32 17.61 7.51 2.76
N TYR A 33 16.55 8.08 3.32
CA TYR A 33 15.90 7.59 4.55
C TYR A 33 14.64 6.78 4.30
N GLY A 34 14.03 6.85 3.11
CA GLY A 34 12.78 6.14 2.81
C GLY A 34 12.92 4.62 2.98
N ARG A 35 14.08 4.04 2.66
CA ARG A 35 14.36 2.61 2.88
C ARG A 35 14.29 2.22 4.36
N VAL A 36 14.85 3.05 5.23
CA VAL A 36 14.83 2.82 6.69
C VAL A 36 13.41 2.90 7.23
N LEU A 37 12.61 3.87 6.77
CA LEU A 37 11.21 4.00 7.15
C LEU A 37 10.37 2.78 6.71
N MET A 38 10.61 2.25 5.50
CA MET A 38 9.94 1.04 5.02
C MET A 38 10.28 -0.19 5.85
N ILE A 39 11.55 -0.37 6.20
CA ILE A 39 11.99 -1.45 7.10
C ILE A 39 11.25 -1.34 8.44
N LEU A 40 11.20 -0.13 9.01
CA LEU A 40 10.52 0.10 10.29
C LEU A 40 9.04 -0.26 10.23
N VAL A 41 8.31 0.13 9.17
CA VAL A 41 6.88 -0.22 9.00
C VAL A 41 6.64 -1.74 8.97
N VAL A 42 7.58 -2.52 8.45
CA VAL A 42 7.49 -3.99 8.43
C VAL A 42 7.75 -4.60 9.80
N PHE A 43 8.69 -4.06 10.57
CA PHE A 43 9.08 -4.61 11.88
C PHE A 43 8.19 -4.18 13.05
N VAL A 44 7.58 -2.99 13.01
CA VAL A 44 6.67 -2.52 14.08
C VAL A 44 5.54 -3.51 14.41
N PRO A 45 4.82 -4.11 13.44
CA PRO A 45 3.81 -5.12 13.75
C PRO A 45 4.36 -6.30 14.57
N SER A 46 5.61 -6.69 14.36
CA SER A 46 6.23 -7.81 15.09
C SER A 46 6.34 -7.53 16.58
N ILE A 47 6.55 -6.27 16.98
CA ILE A 47 6.56 -5.85 18.39
C ILE A 47 5.16 -6.01 18.98
N ALA A 48 4.13 -5.57 18.26
CA ALA A 48 2.73 -5.66 18.72
C ALA A 48 2.25 -7.11 18.83
N THR A 49 2.74 -8.00 17.97
CA THR A 49 2.41 -9.45 18.01
C THR A 49 3.33 -10.26 18.91
N PHE A 50 4.40 -9.66 19.47
CA PHE A 50 5.39 -10.37 20.28
C PHE A 50 4.79 -11.15 21.46
N PRO A 51 3.79 -10.62 22.21
CA PRO A 51 3.17 -11.37 23.31
C PRO A 51 2.52 -12.69 22.88
N PHE A 52 2.11 -12.81 21.61
CA PHE A 52 1.46 -14.01 21.09
C PHE A 52 2.40 -15.23 21.04
N PHE A 53 3.72 -15.01 20.96
CA PHE A 53 4.71 -16.11 20.92
C PHE A 53 4.87 -16.85 22.24
N PHE A 54 4.44 -16.26 23.36
CA PHE A 54 4.56 -16.86 24.69
C PHE A 54 3.29 -17.56 25.17
N ASN A 55 2.22 -17.53 24.37
CA ASN A 55 0.96 -18.17 24.71
C ASN A 55 0.77 -19.42 23.84
N GLU A 56 0.20 -20.47 24.40
CA GLU A 56 -0.11 -21.69 23.64
C GLU A 56 -1.15 -21.36 22.56
N VAL A 57 -0.98 -22.02 21.41
CA VAL A 57 -1.82 -21.81 20.23
C VAL A 57 -2.38 -23.17 19.81
N TYR A 58 -3.69 -23.25 19.66
CA TYR A 58 -4.41 -24.48 19.32
C TYR A 58 -5.46 -24.23 18.22
N PHE A 59 -5.78 -25.27 17.47
CA PHE A 59 -6.84 -25.20 16.46
C PHE A 59 -8.19 -25.45 17.12
N LYS A 60 -9.11 -24.48 17.01
CA LYS A 60 -10.49 -24.61 17.46
C LYS A 60 -11.40 -24.70 16.24
N TYR A 61 -12.20 -25.75 16.17
CA TYR A 61 -13.26 -25.86 15.18
C TYR A 61 -14.40 -24.89 15.54
N ILE A 62 -14.83 -24.08 14.57
CA ILE A 62 -15.95 -23.14 14.72
C ILE A 62 -17.10 -23.62 13.83
N GLU A 63 -18.13 -24.16 14.47
CA GLU A 63 -19.33 -24.68 13.80
C GLU A 63 -20.04 -23.63 12.93
N SER A 64 -20.07 -22.37 13.35
CA SER A 64 -20.77 -21.30 12.63
C SER A 64 -20.15 -20.91 11.29
N GLY A 65 -18.92 -21.35 11.01
CA GLY A 65 -18.23 -21.07 9.75
C GLY A 65 -17.53 -22.27 9.13
N ASP A 66 -17.85 -23.48 9.60
CA ASP A 66 -17.27 -24.76 9.15
C ASP A 66 -15.75 -24.66 8.87
N ARG A 67 -15.03 -24.12 9.85
CA ARG A 67 -13.60 -23.82 9.70
C ARG A 67 -12.82 -24.03 10.98
N TYR A 68 -11.58 -24.49 10.82
CA TYR A 68 -10.60 -24.50 11.91
C TYR A 68 -9.96 -23.12 12.02
N GLN A 69 -10.10 -22.49 13.19
CA GLN A 69 -9.47 -21.22 13.50
C GLN A 69 -8.36 -21.41 14.52
N LEU A 70 -7.17 -20.93 14.18
CA LEU A 70 -6.04 -20.87 15.09
C LEU A 70 -6.38 -19.89 16.22
N THR A 71 -6.49 -20.38 17.45
CA THR A 71 -6.86 -19.62 18.66
C THR A 71 -5.73 -19.75 19.68
N SER A 72 -5.58 -18.76 20.54
CA SER A 72 -4.64 -18.78 21.66
C SER A 72 -5.37 -18.37 22.93
N ASP A 73 -4.84 -18.78 24.09
CA ASP A 73 -5.32 -18.33 25.41
C ASP A 73 -5.14 -16.83 25.63
N TYR A 74 -4.38 -16.16 24.76
CA TYR A 74 -4.22 -14.73 24.79
C TYR A 74 -5.52 -13.98 24.49
N ASN A 75 -5.76 -12.88 25.20
CA ASN A 75 -6.96 -12.06 25.02
C ASN A 75 -6.95 -11.34 23.64
N ILE A 76 -7.53 -12.00 22.64
CA ILE A 76 -7.66 -11.52 21.25
C ILE A 76 -8.33 -10.14 21.21
N SER A 77 -9.26 -9.84 22.13
CA SER A 77 -9.96 -8.56 22.18
C SER A 77 -9.02 -7.39 22.50
N SER A 78 -8.02 -7.60 23.35
CA SER A 78 -7.03 -6.59 23.70
C SER A 78 -6.10 -6.29 22.51
N LEU A 79 -5.63 -7.33 21.82
CA LEU A 79 -4.80 -7.19 20.62
C LEU A 79 -5.58 -6.48 19.50
N PHE A 80 -6.82 -6.89 19.26
CA PHE A 80 -7.69 -6.26 18.27
C PHE A 80 -7.95 -4.79 18.59
N THR A 81 -8.07 -4.42 19.87
CA THR A 81 -8.22 -3.03 20.30
C THR A 81 -6.97 -2.20 19.99
N ILE A 82 -5.77 -2.71 20.29
CA ILE A 82 -4.51 -2.03 19.96
C ILE A 82 -4.39 -1.82 18.46
N VAL A 83 -4.63 -2.88 17.67
CA VAL A 83 -4.59 -2.79 16.20
C VAL A 83 -5.59 -1.75 15.70
N PHE A 84 -6.84 -1.82 16.15
CA PHE A 84 -7.88 -0.87 15.76
C PHE A 84 -7.48 0.59 16.03
N LEU A 85 -6.94 0.89 17.21
CA LEU A 85 -6.48 2.23 17.55
C LEU A 85 -5.39 2.72 16.59
N VAL A 86 -4.42 1.87 16.26
CA VAL A 86 -3.37 2.22 15.29
C VAL A 86 -3.96 2.45 13.90
N LEU A 87 -4.88 1.60 13.44
CA LEU A 87 -5.55 1.79 12.15
C LEU A 87 -6.29 3.14 12.09
N CYS A 88 -7.00 3.52 13.15
CA CYS A 88 -7.66 4.83 13.24
C CYS A 88 -6.67 5.99 13.13
N ILE A 89 -5.57 5.97 13.90
CA ILE A 89 -4.55 7.02 13.89
C ILE A 89 -3.96 7.14 12.48
N VAL A 90 -3.60 6.02 11.87
CA VAL A 90 -3.00 5.99 10.52
C VAL A 90 -3.99 6.52 9.48
N THR A 91 -5.26 6.12 9.52
CA THR A 91 -6.29 6.58 8.57
C THR A 91 -6.53 8.08 8.68
N VAL A 92 -6.57 8.63 9.90
CA VAL A 92 -6.72 10.07 10.12
C VAL A 92 -5.51 10.82 9.56
N LEU A 93 -4.29 10.39 9.88
CA LEU A 93 -3.07 11.03 9.37
C LEU A 93 -2.98 10.96 7.85
N ALA A 94 -3.26 9.81 7.23
CA ALA A 94 -3.27 9.67 5.78
C ALA A 94 -4.31 10.57 5.12
N SER A 95 -5.50 10.71 5.72
CA SER A 95 -6.56 11.61 5.24
C SER A 95 -6.13 13.07 5.33
N VAL A 96 -5.53 13.48 6.45
CA VAL A 96 -4.98 14.84 6.62
C VAL A 96 -3.89 15.11 5.58
N PHE A 97 -2.99 14.14 5.35
CA PHE A 97 -1.89 14.31 4.40
C PHE A 97 -2.40 14.46 2.95
N ASN A 98 -3.38 13.66 2.56
CA ASN A 98 -4.00 13.78 1.24
C ASN A 98 -4.84 15.06 1.10
N ALA A 99 -5.53 15.50 2.16
CA ALA A 99 -6.25 16.77 2.15
C ALA A 99 -5.31 17.97 1.97
N MET A 100 -4.19 18.01 2.70
CA MET A 100 -3.15 19.03 2.54
C MET A 100 -2.56 19.03 1.13
N THR A 101 -2.25 17.84 0.60
CA THR A 101 -1.75 17.67 -0.78
C THR A 101 -2.75 18.25 -1.80
N LEU A 102 -4.05 17.97 -1.63
CA LEU A 102 -5.10 18.53 -2.48
C LEU A 102 -5.20 20.05 -2.39
N ILE A 103 -5.15 20.61 -1.18
CA ILE A 103 -5.18 22.07 -0.95
C ILE A 103 -3.99 22.73 -1.65
N MET A 104 -2.80 22.13 -1.53
CA MET A 104 -1.59 22.65 -2.16
C MET A 104 -1.65 22.60 -3.68
N ILE A 105 -2.12 21.50 -4.27
CA ILE A 105 -2.31 21.40 -5.73
C ILE A 105 -3.30 22.46 -6.23
N LYS A 106 -4.40 22.70 -5.50
CA LYS A 106 -5.38 23.74 -5.86
C LYS A 106 -4.82 25.15 -5.75
N ARG A 107 -3.92 25.41 -4.80
CA ARG A 107 -3.32 26.74 -4.55
C ARG A 107 -2.11 27.03 -5.45
N LEU A 108 -1.30 26.01 -5.74
CA LEU A 108 -0.07 26.12 -6.53
C LEU A 108 -0.36 25.66 -7.97
N VAL A 109 -0.83 26.59 -8.80
CA VAL A 109 -1.12 26.40 -10.24
C VAL A 109 0.13 25.96 -11.08
N LEU A 110 1.30 25.90 -10.46
CA LEU A 110 2.63 25.79 -11.10
C LEU A 110 3.29 24.39 -11.07
N LEU A 111 2.64 23.33 -10.61
CA LEU A 111 3.27 21.99 -10.55
C LEU A 111 3.34 21.32 -11.95
N PRO A 112 4.36 20.47 -12.26
CA PRO A 112 4.42 19.70 -13.50
C PRO A 112 3.23 18.71 -13.55
N LYS A 113 2.20 19.07 -14.32
CA LYS A 113 0.81 18.67 -14.10
C LYS A 113 0.48 17.17 -14.15
N ASN A 114 1.31 16.33 -14.77
CA ASN A 114 0.83 15.01 -15.20
C ASN A 114 1.30 13.85 -14.32
N LEU A 115 2.59 13.82 -13.91
CA LEU A 115 3.13 12.66 -13.18
C LEU A 115 2.76 12.72 -11.69
N ASP A 116 2.87 13.89 -11.06
CA ASP A 116 2.57 14.04 -9.63
C ASP A 116 1.08 13.89 -9.33
N TYR A 117 0.22 14.30 -10.27
CA TYR A 117 -1.23 14.15 -10.15
C TYR A 117 -1.67 12.69 -10.20
N GLN A 118 -1.08 11.87 -11.07
CA GLN A 118 -1.35 10.43 -11.14
C GLN A 118 -1.01 9.72 -9.83
N TYR A 119 0.15 10.04 -9.25
CA TYR A 119 0.54 9.47 -7.96
C TYR A 119 -0.25 10.02 -6.78
N PHE A 120 -0.76 11.25 -6.87
CA PHE A 120 -1.72 11.78 -5.91
C PHE A 120 -3.04 10.99 -5.96
N LEU A 121 -3.57 10.70 -7.15
CA LEU A 121 -4.78 9.88 -7.30
C LEU A 121 -4.61 8.49 -6.68
N VAL A 122 -3.44 7.86 -6.86
CA VAL A 122 -3.11 6.58 -6.23
C VAL A 122 -3.25 6.68 -4.71
N SER A 123 -2.67 7.72 -4.10
CA SER A 123 -2.72 7.96 -2.65
C SER A 123 -4.14 8.22 -2.13
N VAL A 124 -4.97 8.91 -2.92
CA VAL A 124 -6.40 9.14 -2.60
C VAL A 124 -7.18 7.82 -2.63
N CYS A 125 -7.01 7.02 -3.69
CA CYS A 125 -7.63 5.69 -3.78
C CYS A 125 -7.22 4.82 -2.59
N SER A 126 -5.93 4.81 -2.21
CA SER A 126 -5.47 4.10 -1.03
C SER A 126 -6.19 4.54 0.24
N THR A 127 -6.38 5.85 0.44
CA THR A 127 -7.05 6.38 1.63
C THR A 127 -8.52 5.96 1.70
N VAL A 128 -9.22 5.89 0.57
CA VAL A 128 -10.60 5.37 0.52
C VAL A 128 -10.64 3.91 0.99
N VAL A 129 -9.70 3.08 0.52
CA VAL A 129 -9.60 1.68 0.96
C VAL A 129 -9.26 1.58 2.45
N LEU A 130 -8.39 2.45 2.98
CA LEU A 130 -8.10 2.52 4.43
C LEU A 130 -9.33 2.89 5.26
N ILE A 131 -10.16 3.83 4.79
CA ILE A 131 -11.40 4.23 5.47
C ILE A 131 -12.37 3.04 5.51
N ILE A 132 -12.55 2.34 4.38
CA ILE A 132 -13.39 1.14 4.29
C ILE A 132 -12.90 0.06 5.27
N GLY A 133 -11.59 -0.25 5.27
CA GLY A 133 -11.01 -1.23 6.17
C GLY A 133 -11.16 -0.86 7.65
N THR A 134 -10.97 0.41 7.99
CA THR A 134 -11.13 0.90 9.37
C THR A 134 -12.60 0.80 9.80
N GLY A 135 -13.53 1.16 8.91
CA GLY A 135 -14.97 1.10 9.16
C GLY A 135 -15.45 -0.33 9.42
N ILE A 136 -15.00 -1.30 8.62
CA ILE A 136 -15.33 -2.72 8.82
C ILE A 136 -14.76 -3.23 10.14
N THR A 137 -13.52 -2.87 10.46
CA THR A 137 -12.88 -3.22 11.74
C THR A 137 -13.65 -2.63 12.93
N PHE A 138 -14.15 -1.40 12.81
CA PHE A 138 -14.99 -0.75 13.81
C PHE A 138 -16.35 -1.46 13.98
N SER A 139 -17.03 -1.76 12.87
CA SER A 139 -18.29 -2.50 12.88
C SER A 139 -18.14 -3.86 13.54
N MET A 140 -17.04 -4.57 13.29
CA MET A 140 -16.74 -5.87 13.93
C MET A 140 -16.58 -5.74 15.44
N ARG A 141 -16.01 -4.62 15.90
CA ARG A 141 -15.74 -4.36 17.32
C ARG A 141 -17.02 -4.08 18.11
N ILE A 142 -17.99 -3.40 17.50
CA ILE A 142 -19.27 -3.07 18.14
C ILE A 142 -20.28 -4.21 18.01
N ALA A 143 -20.16 -5.05 16.97
CA ALA A 143 -21.09 -6.13 16.74
C ALA A 143 -21.10 -7.15 17.90
N GLU A 144 -22.30 -7.42 18.41
CA GLU A 144 -22.50 -8.49 19.39
C GLU A 144 -22.23 -9.86 18.76
N LYS A 145 -21.69 -10.79 19.54
CA LYS A 145 -21.44 -12.17 19.09
C LYS A 145 -22.76 -12.79 18.61
N ASN A 146 -22.75 -13.40 17.42
CA ASN A 146 -23.91 -14.00 16.72
C ASN A 146 -24.94 -13.01 16.15
N SER A 147 -24.68 -11.70 16.17
CA SER A 147 -25.50 -10.75 15.41
C SER A 147 -25.28 -10.88 13.90
N TYR A 148 -26.28 -10.45 13.10
CA TYR A 148 -26.14 -10.37 11.64
C TYR A 148 -24.92 -9.53 11.23
N LEU A 149 -24.70 -8.40 11.91
CA LEU A 149 -23.54 -7.53 11.70
C LEU A 149 -22.22 -8.27 11.93
N TYR A 150 -22.13 -9.10 12.97
CA TYR A 150 -20.92 -9.88 13.26
C TYR A 150 -20.63 -10.88 12.14
N ASN A 151 -21.64 -11.61 11.67
CA ASN A 151 -21.48 -12.60 10.61
C ASN A 151 -21.06 -11.96 9.28
N VAL A 152 -21.74 -10.87 8.87
CA VAL A 152 -21.39 -10.13 7.65
C VAL A 152 -19.97 -9.57 7.73
N THR A 153 -19.60 -8.95 8.85
CA THR A 153 -18.29 -8.32 8.99
C THR A 153 -17.17 -9.35 9.04
N ASN A 154 -17.37 -10.47 9.73
CA ASN A 154 -16.43 -11.59 9.78
C ASN A 154 -16.25 -12.26 8.40
N ALA A 155 -17.30 -12.31 7.58
CA ALA A 155 -17.23 -12.77 6.20
C ALA A 155 -16.50 -11.77 5.29
N LEU A 156 -16.67 -10.46 5.49
CA LEU A 156 -16.13 -9.41 4.63
C LEU A 156 -14.65 -9.06 4.94
N LEU A 157 -14.21 -9.27 6.18
CA LEU A 157 -12.88 -8.89 6.65
C LEU A 157 -11.71 -9.46 5.80
N PRO A 158 -11.73 -10.74 5.36
CA PRO A 158 -10.70 -11.30 4.49
C PRO A 158 -10.64 -10.57 3.14
N PHE A 159 -11.79 -10.35 2.50
CA PHE A 159 -11.87 -9.68 1.20
C PHE A 159 -11.31 -8.25 1.24
N VAL A 160 -11.57 -7.51 2.32
CA VAL A 160 -11.05 -6.15 2.47
C VAL A 160 -9.55 -6.14 2.75
N THR A 161 -9.06 -7.13 3.50
CA THR A 161 -7.62 -7.33 3.70
C THR A 161 -6.92 -7.66 2.39
N ASP A 162 -7.54 -8.48 1.54
CA ASP A 162 -7.03 -8.77 0.21
C ASP A 162 -7.06 -7.54 -0.69
N LEU A 163 -8.15 -6.75 -0.66
CA LEU A 163 -8.24 -5.49 -1.39
C LEU A 163 -7.16 -4.49 -0.94
N LEU A 164 -6.89 -4.37 0.35
CA LEU A 164 -5.79 -3.55 0.88
C LEU A 164 -4.43 -4.00 0.33
N SER A 165 -4.23 -5.31 0.17
CA SER A 165 -3.01 -5.90 -0.40
C SER A 165 -2.87 -5.63 -1.89
N LEU A 166 -3.96 -5.80 -2.65
CA LEU A 166 -3.95 -5.82 -4.10
C LEU A 166 -4.12 -4.43 -4.71
N HIS A 167 -4.79 -3.49 -4.03
CA HIS A 167 -5.09 -2.21 -4.68
C HIS A 167 -3.83 -1.44 -5.10
N GLN A 168 -2.73 -1.50 -4.34
CA GLN A 168 -1.52 -0.70 -4.62
C GLN A 168 -0.93 -0.98 -6.00
N PRO A 169 -0.61 -2.23 -6.40
CA PRO A 169 -0.09 -2.52 -7.74
C PRO A 169 -1.11 -2.24 -8.86
N PHE A 170 -2.40 -2.54 -8.66
CA PHE A 170 -3.42 -2.30 -9.69
C PHE A 170 -3.68 -0.82 -9.93
N VAL A 171 -3.79 -0.03 -8.87
CA VAL A 171 -3.99 1.43 -8.95
C VAL A 171 -2.77 2.09 -9.60
N LEU A 172 -1.54 1.62 -9.32
CA LEU A 172 -0.34 2.08 -10.03
C LEU A 172 -0.37 1.74 -11.53
N MET A 173 -0.80 0.54 -11.89
CA MET A 173 -0.90 0.11 -13.30
C MET A 173 -1.96 0.90 -14.08
N ILE A 174 -3.07 1.27 -13.44
CA ILE A 174 -4.14 2.07 -14.05
C ILE A 174 -3.71 3.52 -14.25
N PHE A 175 -3.15 4.14 -13.20
CA PHE A 175 -2.88 5.58 -13.19
C PHE A 175 -1.48 5.97 -13.67
N SER A 176 -0.51 5.06 -13.75
CA SER A 176 0.86 5.38 -14.19
C SER A 176 1.18 4.76 -15.57
N PRO A 177 1.12 5.55 -16.67
CA PRO A 177 1.42 5.07 -18.02
C PRO A 177 2.83 4.49 -18.12
N ARG A 178 3.82 5.11 -17.47
CA ARG A 178 5.21 4.62 -17.45
C ARG A 178 5.33 3.23 -16.84
N ILE A 179 4.68 3.00 -15.70
CA ILE A 179 4.70 1.68 -15.05
C ILE A 179 3.99 0.67 -15.94
N ARG A 180 2.84 1.04 -16.51
CA ARG A 180 2.07 0.19 -17.42
C ARG A 180 2.89 -0.23 -18.63
N GLU A 181 3.61 0.68 -19.27
CA GLU A 181 4.50 0.38 -20.41
C GLU A 181 5.62 -0.59 -20.04
N VAL A 182 6.27 -0.38 -18.89
CA VAL A 182 7.33 -1.26 -18.42
C VAL A 182 6.80 -2.66 -18.08
N VAL A 183 5.67 -2.74 -17.37
CA VAL A 183 5.05 -4.02 -16.99
C VAL A 183 4.54 -4.76 -18.23
N LEU A 184 3.80 -4.10 -19.12
CA LEU A 184 3.36 -4.72 -20.38
C LEU A 184 4.54 -5.11 -21.26
N GLY A 185 5.62 -4.33 -21.27
CA GLY A 185 6.86 -4.67 -21.96
C GLY A 185 7.53 -5.92 -21.39
N MET A 186 7.56 -6.09 -20.06
CA MET A 186 8.05 -7.31 -19.41
C MET A 186 7.16 -8.52 -19.73
N VAL A 187 5.85 -8.37 -19.63
CA VAL A 187 4.88 -9.43 -19.98
C VAL A 187 5.02 -9.80 -21.46
N CYS A 188 5.13 -8.83 -22.35
CA CYS A 188 5.34 -9.04 -23.77
C CYS A 188 6.66 -9.77 -24.05
N ARG A 189 7.76 -9.44 -23.37
CA ARG A 189 9.03 -10.20 -23.50
C ARG A 189 8.91 -11.65 -23.03
N ILE A 190 8.20 -11.88 -21.92
CA ILE A 190 7.96 -13.22 -21.38
C ILE A 190 7.08 -14.05 -22.32
N VAL A 191 6.02 -13.43 -22.86
CA VAL A 191 5.03 -14.09 -23.74
C VAL A 191 5.56 -14.26 -25.17
N CYS A 192 6.32 -13.29 -25.70
CA CYS A 192 6.81 -13.34 -27.07
C CYS A 192 8.11 -14.14 -27.26
N CYS A 193 8.72 -14.69 -26.19
CA CYS A 193 10.05 -15.30 -26.20
C CYS A 193 11.16 -14.37 -26.75
N ASP A 194 12.26 -14.24 -26.02
CA ASP A 194 13.46 -13.53 -26.50
C ASP A 194 14.11 -14.18 -27.74
N CYS A 195 13.52 -15.25 -28.30
CA CYS A 195 13.96 -15.91 -29.54
C CYS A 195 13.69 -15.11 -30.83
N CYS A 196 12.84 -14.07 -30.81
CA CYS A 196 12.46 -13.32 -32.02
C CYS A 196 13.20 -11.98 -32.21
N LYS A 197 14.25 -11.68 -31.43
CA LYS A 197 15.06 -10.48 -31.66
C LYS A 197 16.34 -10.83 -32.40
N ASP A 198 16.35 -10.47 -33.69
CA ASP A 198 17.59 -10.35 -34.45
C ASP A 198 18.60 -9.47 -33.69
N PRO A 199 19.89 -9.83 -33.67
CA PRO A 199 20.90 -9.06 -32.96
C PRO A 199 20.95 -7.63 -33.51
N PRO A 200 21.18 -6.61 -32.64
CA PRO A 200 21.25 -5.24 -33.09
C PRO A 200 22.37 -5.09 -34.11
N THR A 201 22.00 -4.79 -35.36
CA THR A 201 22.92 -4.35 -36.41
C THR A 201 23.66 -3.14 -35.88
N LYS A 202 24.95 -3.31 -35.61
CA LYS A 202 25.86 -2.22 -35.28
C LYS A 202 25.89 -1.28 -36.48
N THR A 203 25.19 -0.16 -36.40
CA THR A 203 25.43 0.99 -37.27
C THR A 203 26.80 1.55 -36.90
N VAL A 204 27.83 1.07 -37.61
CA VAL A 204 29.16 1.68 -37.60
C VAL A 204 29.03 3.01 -38.34
N ALA A 205 28.93 4.10 -37.57
CA ALA A 205 29.10 5.44 -38.09
C ALA A 205 30.58 5.63 -38.44
N ASN A 206 30.92 5.49 -39.72
CA ASN A 206 32.23 5.88 -40.24
C ASN A 206 32.32 7.41 -40.28
N ASN A 207 33.02 7.99 -39.30
CA ASN A 207 33.55 9.35 -39.37
C ASN A 207 35.08 9.28 -39.43
N THR A 208 35.64 9.53 -40.61
CA THR A 208 37.06 9.86 -40.87
C THR A 208 37.09 10.49 -42.27
N SER A 209 37.23 11.81 -42.43
CA SER A 209 38.46 12.62 -42.37
C SER A 209 38.98 12.98 -43.78
N GLY A 210 39.06 14.29 -44.06
CA GLY A 210 39.85 14.93 -45.12
C GLY A 210 39.59 16.43 -44.99
N ILE A 211 40.48 17.30 -44.49
CA ILE A 211 41.86 17.61 -44.94
C ILE A 211 41.93 17.67 -46.47
N THR A 212 41.62 18.85 -47.02
CA THR A 212 42.61 19.85 -47.48
C THR A 212 41.91 21.19 -47.67
#